data_AF-A0A661I816-F1
#
_entry.id   AF-A0A661I816-F1
#
_cell.length_a   1.000
_cell.length_b   1.000
_cell.length_c   1.000
_cell.angle_alpha   90.00
_cell.angle_beta   90.00
_cell.angle_gamma   90.00
#
_symmetry.space_group_name_H-M   'P 1'
#
loop_
_entity.id
_entity.type
_entity.pdbx_description
1 polymer ?
#
loop_
_entity_poly.entity_id
_entity_poly.type
_entity_poly.pdbx_seq_one_letter_code
_entity_poly.pdbx_strand_id
1 'polypeptide(L)' 'MNNPFPHELSMGDVYYSPILAVIVLSFLAALITAMILNKLKLSRYLYAPSYIFIAIIALCMVLIDTFWIKF' A
#
# COMPACT_ATOMS: atom_id res chain seq x y z
N MET A 1 -23.79 -14.51 -5.74
CA MET A 1 -22.64 -15.30 -6.21
C MET A 1 -21.39 -14.65 -5.65
N ASN A 2 -20.93 -15.09 -4.47
CA ASN A 2 -19.68 -14.59 -3.89
C ASN A 2 -18.54 -15.36 -4.57
N ASN A 3 -17.80 -14.69 -5.44
CA ASN A 3 -16.65 -15.24 -6.15
C ASN A 3 -15.50 -15.44 -5.14
N PRO A 4 -15.09 -16.68 -4.82
CA PRO A 4 -14.05 -16.98 -3.82
C PRO A 4 -12.65 -17.05 -4.44
N PHE A 5 -12.49 -16.74 -5.73
CA PHE A 5 -11.18 -16.69 -6.36
C PHE A 5 -10.46 -15.41 -5.94
N PRO A 6 -9.20 -15.48 -5.47
CA PRO A 6 -8.44 -14.33 -5.00
C PRO A 6 -8.15 -13.42 -6.19
N HIS A 7 -9.06 -12.47 -6.45
CA HIS A 7 -9.02 -11.40 -7.44
C HIS A 7 -7.88 -11.58 -8.46
N GLU A 8 -8.05 -12.51 -9.39
CA GLU A 8 -7.16 -12.63 -10.54
C GLU A 8 -7.35 -11.34 -11.34
N LEU A 9 -6.51 -10.34 -11.06
CA LEU A 9 -6.56 -9.05 -11.73
C LEU A 9 -6.15 -9.29 -13.17
N SER A 10 -7.14 -9.55 -14.02
CA SER A 10 -6.98 -9.71 -15.45
C SER A 10 -7.20 -8.36 -16.13
N MET A 11 -6.16 -7.80 -16.74
CA MET A 11 -6.30 -6.63 -17.61
C MET A 11 -6.09 -7.10 -19.05
N GLY A 12 -7.17 -7.18 -19.83
CA GLY A 12 -7.12 -7.56 -21.26
C GLY A 12 -6.36 -8.86 -21.51
N ASP A 13 -6.77 -9.95 -20.85
CA ASP A 13 -6.18 -11.31 -20.91
C ASP A 13 -4.81 -11.51 -20.23
N VAL A 14 -4.20 -10.46 -19.65
CA VAL A 14 -2.97 -10.62 -18.86
C VAL A 14 -3.30 -10.74 -17.37
N TYR A 15 -2.92 -11.87 -16.77
CA TYR A 15 -3.08 -12.14 -15.35
C TYR A 15 -1.96 -11.51 -14.53
N TYR A 16 -2.32 -10.67 -13.57
CA TYR A 16 -1.37 -10.08 -12.63
C TYR A 16 -1.59 -10.61 -11.21
N SER A 17 -0.49 -10.75 -10.46
CA SER A 17 -0.55 -11.15 -9.06
C SER A 17 -1.24 -10.05 -8.23
N PRO A 18 -2.23 -10.38 -7.38
CA PRO A 18 -2.88 -9.43 -6.49
C PRO A 18 -1.87 -8.70 -5.58
N ILE A 19 -0.82 -9.42 -5.15
CA ILE A 19 0.26 -8.89 -4.31
C ILE A 19 0.99 -7.75 -5.02
N LEU A 20 1.18 -7.85 -6.33
CA LEU A 20 1.86 -6.80 -7.10
C LEU A 20 1.05 -5.49 -7.05
N ALA A 21 -0.27 -5.59 -7.19
CA ALA A 21 -1.16 -4.44 -7.09
C ALA A 21 -1.16 -3.84 -5.68
N VAL A 22 -1.21 -4.68 -4.62
CA VAL A 22 -1.10 -4.23 -3.23
C VAL A 22 0.20 -3.46 -3.02
N ILE A 23 1.35 -4.03 -3.39
CA ILE A 23 2.66 -3.41 -3.16
C ILE A 23 2.75 -2.05 -3.85
N VAL A 24 2.34 -1.96 -5.11
CA VAL A 24 2.40 -0.72 -5.89
C VAL A 24 1.48 0.34 -5.29
N LEU A 25 0.23 0.00 -4.97
CA LEU A 25 -0.73 0.92 -4.36
C LEU A 25 -0.27 1.38 -2.98
N SER A 26 0.22 0.47 -2.14
CA SER A 26 0.73 0.80 -0.81
C SER A 26 1.96 1.68 -0.88
N PHE A 27 2.85 1.47 -1.85
CA PHE A 27 4.01 2.33 -2.06
C PHE A 27 3.62 3.75 -2.48
N LEU A 28 2.70 3.88 -3.44
CA LEU A 28 2.14 5.18 -3.86
C LEU A 28 1.45 5.90 -2.70
N ALA A 29 0.63 5.19 -1.93
CA ALA A 29 -0.03 5.73 -0.74
C ALA A 29 1.00 6.21 0.29
N ALA A 30 2.03 5.39 0.57
CA ALA A 30 3.08 5.74 1.51
C ALA A 30 3.90 6.97 1.07
N LEU A 31 4.14 7.15 -0.24
CA LEU A 31 4.76 8.37 -0.77
C LEU A 31 3.91 9.60 -0.45
N ILE A 32 2.60 9.54 -0.70
CA ILE A 32 1.67 10.63 -0.39
C ILE A 32 1.69 10.92 1.12
N THR A 33 1.62 9.90 1.97
CA THR A 33 1.70 10.04 3.42
C THR A 33 3.02 10.68 3.86
N ALA A 34 4.15 10.25 3.29
CA ALA A 34 5.46 10.82 3.58
C ALA A 34 5.56 12.29 3.16
N MET A 35 5.00 12.66 2.01
CA MET A 35 4.92 14.04 1.55
C MET A 35 4.08 14.90 2.51
N ILE A 36 2.93 14.39 2.97
CA ILE A 36 2.09 15.06 3.97
C ILE A 36 2.86 15.25 5.27
N LEU A 37 3.54 14.21 5.76
CA LEU A 37 4.34 14.24 6.98
C LEU A 37 5.46 15.29 6.90
N ASN A 38 6.08 15.41 5.74
CA ASN A 38 7.11 16.41 5.47
C ASN A 38 6.50 17.82 5.44
N LYS A 39 5.35 18.01 4.78
CA LYS A 39 4.64 19.30 4.71
C LYS A 39 4.18 19.78 6.10
N LEU A 40 3.76 18.87 6.97
CA LEU A 40 3.38 19.16 8.35
C LEU A 40 4.59 19.40 9.28
N LYS A 41 5.83 19.31 8.75
CA LYS A 41 7.09 19.37 9.51
C LYS A 41 7.18 18.30 10.62
N LEU A 42 6.33 17.27 10.57
CA LEU A 42 6.37 16.15 11.51
C LEU A 42 7.66 15.33 11.36
N SER A 43 8.27 15.37 10.17
CA SER A 43 9.57 14.76 9.87
C SER A 43 10.67 15.16 10.87
N ARG A 44 10.58 16.35 11.50
CA ARG A 44 11.53 16.80 12.53
C ARG A 44 11.47 15.98 13.82
N TYR A 45 10.33 15.37 14.14
CA TYR A 45 10.16 14.54 15.35
C TYR A 45 10.53 13.08 15.11
N LEU A 46 10.89 12.73 13.87
CA LEU A 46 11.19 11.36 13.47
C LEU A 46 12.70 11.14 13.55
N TYR A 47 13.13 10.28 14.47
CA TYR A 47 14.55 9.96 14.65
C TYR A 47 15.16 9.32 13.41
N ALA A 48 14.43 8.40 12.76
CA ALA A 48 14.90 7.67 11.58
C ALA A 48 13.85 7.66 10.45
N PRO A 49 13.91 8.60 9.49
CA PRO A 49 12.91 8.76 8.43
C PRO A 49 12.70 7.51 7.57
N SER A 50 13.78 6.75 7.32
CA SER A 50 13.74 5.52 6.51
C SER A 50 12.94 4.39 7.17
N TYR A 51 13.09 4.19 8.48
CA TYR A 51 12.33 3.18 9.23
C TYR A 51 10.84 3.49 9.25
N ILE A 52 10.49 4.77 9.40
CA ILE A 52 9.10 5.20 9.44
C ILE A 52 8.46 5.08 8.05
N PHE A 53 9.21 5.34 6.99
CA PHE A 53 8.73 5.09 5.63
C PHE A 53 8.37 3.62 5.40
N ILE A 54 9.23 2.69 5.83
CA ILE A 54 8.95 1.24 5.75
C ILE A 54 7.72 0.88 6.60
N ALA A 55 7.58 1.44 7.80
CA ALA A 55 6.42 1.21 8.65
C ALA A 55 5.12 1.72 8.03
N ILE A 56 5.14 2.89 7.38
CA ILE A 56 3.99 3.44 6.65
C ILE A 56 3.63 2.53 5.47
N ILE A 57 4.60 2.05 4.70
CA ILE A 57 4.35 1.09 3.62
C ILE A 57 3.66 -0.16 4.15
N ALA A 58 4.18 -0.77 5.22
CA ALA A 58 3.60 -1.96 5.82
C ALA A 58 2.16 -1.72 6.32
N LEU A 59 1.92 -0.56 6.94
CA LEU A 59 0.58 -0.18 7.40
C LEU A 59 -0.38 0.00 6.21
N CYS A 60 0.07 0.66 5.14
CA CYS A 60 -0.70 0.79 3.90
C CYS A 60 -0.95 -0.56 3.22
N MET A 61 -0.02 -1.52 3.28
CA MET A 61 -0.24 -2.88 2.78
C MET A 61 -1.36 -3.56 3.55
N VAL A 62 -1.29 -3.60 4.89
CA VAL A 62 -2.33 -4.23 5.73
C VAL A 62 -3.70 -3.58 5.51
N LEU A 63 -3.77 -2.26 5.36
CA LEU A 63 -5.02 -1.57 5.06
C LEU A 63 -5.58 -1.94 3.68
N ILE A 64 -4.75 -1.93 2.64
CA ILE A 64 -5.21 -2.25 1.28
C ILE A 64 -5.62 -3.72 1.17
N ASP A 65 -4.88 -4.61 1.82
CA ASP A 65 -5.22 -6.02 1.95
C ASP A 65 -6.58 -6.20 2.65
N THR A 66 -6.73 -5.64 3.85
CA THR A 66 -7.96 -5.81 4.65
C THR A 66 -9.21 -5.23 3.96
N PHE A 67 -9.09 -4.07 3.32
CA PHE A 67 -10.25 -3.34 2.79
C PHE A 67 -10.51 -3.57 1.30
N TRP A 68 -9.47 -3.82 0.50
CA TRP A 68 -9.58 -3.86 -0.96
C TRP A 68 -9.44 -5.26 -1.52
N ILE A 69 -8.36 -5.95 -1.13
CA ILE A 69 -8.04 -7.28 -1.63
C ILE A 69 -8.17 -8.22 -0.44
N LYS A 70 -9.42 -8.59 -0.11
CA LYS A 70 -9.68 -9.64 0.87
C LYS A 70 -8.99 -10.92 0.40
N PHE A 71 -7.81 -11.19 0.96
CA PHE A 71 -7.22 -12.52 0.94
C PHE A 71 -8.06 -13.50 1.76
#